data_AF-A0A820LAI4-F1
#
_entry.id   AF-A0A820LAI4-F1
#
_cell.length_a   1.000
_cell.length_b   1.000
_cell.length_c   1.000
_cell.angle_alpha   90.00
_cell.angle_beta   90.00
_cell.angle_gamma   90.00
#
_symmetry.space_group_name_H-M   'P 1'
#
loop_
_entity.id
_entity.type
_entity.pdbx_description
1 polymer ?
#
loop_
_entity_poly.entity_id
_entity_poly.type
_entity_poly.pdbx_seq_one_letter_code
_entity_poly.pdbx_strand_id
1 'polypeptide(L)'
;YVCQEQFLSRNDLQQHLCRKCYPPEMREQIGKLTQHIENDKQQQQLQQLLWKHGKLFDIRQPSIIKATVHHAIETGTHPPIYTPPYRVSYKDEPIQREEIDKLLVQGIIEESTSPWSSPIEIKQHYDQRCISYASNR
;
A
#
# COMPACT_ATOMS: atom_id res chain seq x y z
N TYR A 1 5.53 7.23 -11.11
CA TYR A 1 5.80 8.25 -12.15
C TYR A 1 6.86 9.22 -11.63
N VAL A 2 8.09 9.15 -12.14
CA VAL A 2 9.13 10.13 -11.80
C VAL A 2 9.27 11.09 -12.96
N CYS A 3 8.74 12.28 -12.74
CA CYS A 3 8.78 13.42 -13.62
C CYS A 3 10.18 14.06 -13.48
N GLN A 4 11.00 13.98 -14.52
CA GLN A 4 12.41 14.42 -14.50
C GLN A 4 12.62 15.85 -15.02
N GLU A 5 11.54 16.59 -15.25
CA GLU A 5 11.64 17.97 -15.73
C GLU A 5 12.09 18.93 -14.61
N GLN A 6 12.98 19.85 -14.96
CA GLN A 6 13.45 20.94 -14.11
C GLN A 6 12.64 22.21 -14.40
N PHE A 7 12.22 22.91 -13.36
CA PHE A 7 11.37 24.10 -13.48
C PHE A 7 12.10 25.33 -12.95
N LEU A 8 12.04 26.42 -13.72
CA LEU A 8 12.72 27.69 -13.41
C LEU A 8 11.94 28.55 -12.40
N SER A 9 10.64 28.30 -12.23
CA SER A 9 9.83 28.96 -11.21
C SER A 9 8.90 27.98 -10.48
N ARG A 10 8.53 28.35 -9.25
CA ARG A 10 7.52 27.62 -8.46
C ARG A 10 6.19 27.53 -9.19
N ASN A 11 5.82 28.55 -9.96
CA ASN A 11 4.57 28.60 -10.71
C ASN A 11 4.60 27.61 -11.89
N ASP A 12 5.75 27.46 -12.56
CA ASP A 12 5.93 26.51 -13.66
C ASP A 12 5.91 25.06 -13.18
N LEU A 13 6.53 24.78 -12.03
CA LEU A 13 6.43 23.48 -11.36
C LEU A 13 4.96 23.18 -11.02
N GLN A 14 4.23 24.15 -10.49
CA GLN A 14 2.84 23.96 -10.09
C GLN A 14 1.92 23.73 -11.29
N GLN A 15 2.09 24.49 -12.37
CA GLN A 15 1.36 24.26 -13.62
C GLN A 15 1.67 22.89 -14.23
N HIS A 16 2.93 22.46 -14.20
CA HIS A 16 3.32 21.15 -14.72
C HIS A 16 2.77 20.00 -13.86
N LEU A 17 2.83 20.11 -12.53
CA LEU A 17 2.23 19.13 -11.61
C LEU A 17 0.72 18.99 -11.86
N CYS A 18 0.00 20.11 -11.97
CA CYS A 18 -1.44 20.12 -12.24
C CYS A 18 -1.83 19.65 -13.64
N ARG A 19 -0.99 19.88 -14.67
CA ARG A 19 -1.38 19.70 -16.09
C ARG A 19 -0.70 18.56 -16.84
N LYS A 20 0.45 18.04 -16.38
CA LYS A 20 1.20 17.00 -17.12
C LYS A 20 1.66 15.82 -16.26
N CYS A 21 2.07 16.07 -15.02
CA CYS A 21 2.87 15.12 -14.23
C CYS A 21 2.04 14.02 -13.53
N TYR A 22 0.79 14.30 -13.15
CA TYR A 22 -0.10 13.32 -12.52
C TYR A 22 -1.14 12.74 -13.50
N PRO A 23 -1.53 11.45 -13.35
CA PRO A 23 -2.58 10.82 -14.16
C PRO A 23 -3.89 11.62 -14.10
N PRO A 24 -4.72 11.60 -15.17
CA PRO A 24 -5.98 12.35 -15.21
C PRO A 24 -6.92 11.99 -14.05
N GLU A 25 -6.95 10.72 -13.65
CA GLU A 25 -7.75 10.23 -12.51
C GLU A 25 -7.40 10.93 -11.18
N MET A 26 -6.11 11.13 -10.90
CA MET A 26 -5.67 11.84 -9.69
C MET A 26 -6.19 13.29 -9.70
N ARG A 27 -6.30 13.89 -10.89
CA ARG A 27 -6.75 15.27 -11.02
C ARG A 27 -8.25 15.42 -10.80
N GLU A 28 -9.01 14.51 -11.37
CA GLU A 28 -10.45 14.45 -11.19
C GLU A 28 -10.78 14.20 -9.71
N GLN A 29 -10.06 13.29 -9.05
CA GLN A 29 -10.26 13.02 -7.62
C GLN A 29 -9.94 14.23 -6.74
N ILE A 30 -8.81 14.93 -6.97
CA ILE A 30 -8.48 16.13 -6.17
C ILE A 30 -9.57 17.21 -6.37
N GLY A 31 -10.07 17.39 -7.59
CA GLY A 31 -11.19 18.29 -7.87
C GLY A 31 -12.45 17.88 -7.10
N LYS A 32 -12.87 16.62 -7.21
CA LYS A 32 -14.04 16.07 -6.52
C LYS A 32 -13.93 16.17 -5.00
N LEU A 33 -12.76 15.88 -4.43
CA LEU A 33 -12.55 15.93 -2.97
C LEU A 33 -12.53 17.36 -2.45
N THR A 34 -12.15 18.34 -3.26
CA THR A 34 -12.08 19.75 -2.83
C THR A 34 -13.31 20.57 -3.20
N GLN A 35 -14.30 19.99 -3.89
CA GLN A 35 -15.48 20.71 -4.39
C GLN A 35 -16.41 21.26 -3.30
N HIS A 36 -16.37 20.68 -2.10
CA HIS A 36 -17.28 21.03 -0.99
C HIS A 36 -16.80 22.25 -0.18
N ILE A 37 -15.65 22.83 -0.55
CA ILE A 37 -15.07 23.97 0.16
C ILE A 37 -15.62 25.25 -0.48
N GLU A 38 -16.46 25.96 0.26
CA GLU A 38 -17.18 27.15 -0.22
C GLU A 38 -16.25 28.37 -0.46
N ASN A 39 -15.11 28.42 0.24
CA ASN A 39 -14.16 29.52 0.10
C ASN A 39 -13.14 29.23 -0.99
N ASP A 40 -13.26 29.93 -2.12
CA ASP A 40 -12.37 29.82 -3.29
C ASP A 40 -10.88 29.90 -2.93
N LYS A 41 -10.51 30.80 -2.00
CA LYS A 41 -9.11 30.99 -1.60
C LYS A 41 -8.59 29.77 -0.85
N GLN A 42 -9.38 29.22 0.06
CA GLN A 42 -9.01 28.02 0.81
C GLN A 42 -8.98 26.79 -0.09
N GLN A 43 -9.95 26.68 -1.00
CA GLN A 43 -10.01 25.60 -1.98
C GLN A 43 -8.75 25.58 -2.86
N GLN A 44 -8.35 26.74 -3.39
CA GLN A 44 -7.14 26.87 -4.18
C GLN A 44 -5.87 26.53 -3.37
N GLN A 45 -5.76 27.00 -2.13
CA GLN A 45 -4.62 26.69 -1.26
C GLN A 45 -4.51 25.19 -0.97
N LEU A 46 -5.63 24.52 -0.70
CA LEU A 46 -5.65 23.09 -0.44
C LEU A 46 -5.30 22.29 -1.69
N GLN A 47 -5.87 22.63 -2.84
CA GLN A 47 -5.51 21.99 -4.11
C GLN A 47 -4.00 22.11 -4.35
N GLN A 48 -3.44 23.33 -4.20
CA GLN A 48 -2.00 23.56 -4.33
C GLN A 48 -1.15 22.68 -3.41
N LEU A 49 -1.60 22.45 -2.17
CA LEU A 49 -0.92 21.56 -1.23
C LEU A 49 -0.99 20.10 -1.68
N LEU A 50 -2.16 19.63 -2.11
CA LEU A 50 -2.37 18.27 -2.60
C LEU A 50 -1.51 17.99 -3.85
N TRP A 51 -1.41 18.94 -4.77
CA TRP A 51 -0.53 18.81 -5.94
C TRP A 51 0.94 18.74 -5.55
N LYS A 52 1.36 19.60 -4.62
CA LYS A 52 2.75 19.66 -4.14
C LYS A 52 3.17 18.34 -3.49
N HIS A 53 2.25 17.71 -2.74
CA HIS A 53 2.49 16.47 -2.01
C HIS A 53 1.86 15.24 -2.68
N GLY A 54 1.45 15.33 -3.95
CA GLY A 54 0.72 14.27 -4.66
C GLY A 54 1.44 12.91 -4.67
N LYS A 55 2.78 12.91 -4.62
CA LYS A 55 3.61 11.70 -4.52
C LYS A 55 3.42 10.91 -3.22
N LEU A 56 2.86 11.51 -2.17
CA LEU A 56 2.61 10.85 -0.89
C LEU A 56 1.26 10.11 -0.87
N PHE A 57 0.40 10.38 -1.85
CA PHE A 57 -0.94 9.82 -1.89
C PHE A 57 -1.01 8.68 -2.91
N ASP A 58 -1.24 7.47 -2.40
CA ASP A 58 -1.54 6.31 -3.24
C ASP A 58 -3.03 6.29 -3.60
N ILE A 59 -3.31 6.40 -4.88
CA ILE A 59 -4.68 6.49 -5.41
C ILE A 59 -5.19 5.16 -5.96
N ARG A 60 -4.27 4.27 -6.35
CA ARG A 60 -4.62 3.03 -7.08
C ARG A 60 -4.29 1.77 -6.31
N GLN A 61 -3.09 1.67 -5.74
CA GLN A 61 -2.64 0.50 -4.98
C GLN A 61 -1.70 0.96 -3.86
N PRO A 62 -1.66 0.24 -2.73
CA PRO A 62 -0.66 0.49 -1.70
C PRO A 62 0.73 0.38 -2.33
N SER A 63 1.51 1.45 -2.29
CA SER A 63 2.89 1.40 -2.74
C SER A 63 3.75 0.77 -1.65
N ILE A 64 4.55 -0.23 -2.01
CA ILE A 64 5.57 -0.75 -1.11
C ILE A 64 6.67 0.30 -1.02
N ILE A 65 6.78 0.94 0.15
CA ILE A 65 7.87 1.86 0.44
C ILE A 65 9.11 1.03 0.75
N LYS A 66 10.11 1.10 -0.13
CA LYS A 66 11.44 0.55 0.17
C LYS A 66 12.12 1.47 1.19
N ALA A 67 12.06 1.09 2.46
CA ALA A 67 12.80 1.75 3.53
C ALA A 67 14.25 1.27 3.56
N THR A 68 15.17 2.17 3.89
CA THR A 68 16.60 1.83 4.11
C THR A 68 16.82 1.14 5.46
N VAL A 69 15.85 1.26 6.37
CA VAL A 69 15.89 0.61 7.68
C VAL A 69 15.19 -0.74 7.59
N HIS A 70 15.89 -1.79 7.98
CA HIS A 70 15.36 -3.15 8.03
C HIS A 70 14.85 -3.48 9.43
N HIS A 71 13.69 -4.13 9.52
CA HIS A 71 13.23 -4.72 10.76
C HIS A 71 13.96 -6.05 10.99
N ALA A 72 14.49 -6.25 12.19
CA ALA A 72 15.12 -7.50 12.60
C ALA A 72 14.32 -8.12 13.76
N ILE A 73 14.13 -9.43 13.72
CA ILE A 73 13.50 -10.20 14.80
C ILE A 73 14.61 -10.92 15.55
N GLU A 74 14.84 -10.54 16.81
CA GLU A 74 15.86 -11.15 17.66
C GLU A 74 15.33 -12.44 18.31
N THR A 75 15.74 -13.60 17.78
CA THR A 75 15.33 -14.92 18.31
C THR A 75 16.24 -15.45 19.42
N GLY A 76 17.37 -14.76 19.70
CA GLY A 76 18.34 -15.18 20.72
C GLY A 76 18.87 -16.60 20.47
N THR A 77 18.77 -17.47 21.47
CA THR A 77 19.18 -18.89 21.39
C THR A 77 18.01 -19.84 21.11
N HIS A 78 16.84 -19.33 20.75
CA HIS A 78 15.65 -20.17 20.58
C HIS A 78 15.74 -20.97 19.27
N PRO A 79 15.52 -22.30 19.30
CA PRO A 79 15.50 -23.11 18.09
C PRO A 79 14.27 -22.79 17.22
N PRO A 80 14.29 -23.11 15.91
CA PRO A 80 13.13 -22.91 15.04
C PRO A 80 11.88 -23.63 15.54
N ILE A 81 10.75 -22.93 15.49
CA ILE A 81 9.42 -23.49 15.77
C ILE A 81 8.74 -23.78 14.42
N TYR A 82 8.38 -25.04 14.21
CA TYR A 82 7.61 -25.49 13.06
C TYR A 82 6.22 -25.95 13.49
N THR A 83 5.21 -25.26 12.99
CA THR A 83 3.81 -25.68 13.09
C THR A 83 3.27 -25.96 11.69
N PRO A 84 2.67 -27.14 11.44
CA PRO A 84 2.12 -27.49 10.13
C PRO A 84 0.91 -26.59 9.80
N PRO A 85 0.66 -26.32 8.50
CA PRO A 85 -0.54 -25.59 8.08
C PRO A 85 -1.82 -26.29 8.52
N TYR A 86 -2.84 -25.51 8.88
CA TYR A 86 -4.16 -26.07 9.19
C TYR A 86 -4.87 -26.56 7.93
N ARG A 87 -5.79 -27.51 8.13
CA ARG A 87 -6.70 -27.93 7.05
C ARG A 87 -7.64 -26.78 6.73
N VAL A 88 -7.69 -26.43 5.46
CA VAL A 88 -8.54 -25.37 4.93
C VAL A 88 -9.81 -26.00 4.37
N SER A 89 -10.96 -25.34 4.55
CA SER A 89 -12.20 -25.83 3.96
C SER A 89 -12.18 -25.64 2.44
N TYR A 90 -12.95 -26.45 1.70
CA TYR A 90 -13.06 -26.32 0.24
C TYR A 90 -13.54 -24.92 -0.20
N LYS A 91 -14.31 -24.23 0.64
CA LYS A 91 -14.78 -22.87 0.35
C LYS A 91 -13.70 -21.81 0.57
N ASP A 92 -12.83 -22.02 1.55
CA ASP A 92 -11.83 -21.03 1.95
C ASP A 92 -10.50 -21.19 1.20
N GLU A 93 -10.22 -22.39 0.67
CA GLU A 93 -9.00 -22.66 -0.11
C GLU A 93 -8.79 -21.68 -1.29
N PRO A 94 -9.79 -21.43 -2.18
CA PRO A 94 -9.59 -20.48 -3.26
C PRO A 94 -9.42 -19.04 -2.75
N ILE A 95 -10.09 -18.68 -1.65
CA ILE A 95 -10.03 -17.35 -1.05
C ILE A 95 -8.64 -17.09 -0.47
N GLN A 96 -8.06 -18.08 0.20
CA GLN A 96 -6.73 -18.01 0.78
C GLN A 96 -5.66 -17.95 -0.32
N ARG A 97 -5.80 -18.78 -1.37
CA ARG A 97 -4.85 -18.78 -2.49
C ARG A 97 -4.85 -17.44 -3.22
N GLU A 98 -6.02 -16.87 -3.51
CA GLU A 98 -6.14 -15.56 -4.15
C GLU A 98 -5.44 -14.46 -3.34
N GLU A 99 -5.54 -14.49 -2.01
CA GLU A 99 -4.91 -13.49 -1.16
C GLU A 99 -3.39 -13.65 -1.11
N ILE A 100 -2.89 -14.88 -1.04
CA ILE A 100 -1.46 -15.18 -1.14
C ILE A 100 -0.90 -14.71 -2.48
N ASP A 101 -1.59 -15.02 -3.59
CA ASP A 101 -1.18 -14.63 -4.94
C ASP A 101 -1.12 -13.10 -5.09
N LYS A 102 -2.07 -12.36 -4.50
CA LYS A 102 -2.02 -10.89 -4.46
C LYS A 102 -0.78 -10.37 -3.75
N LEU A 103 -0.46 -10.91 -2.56
CA LEU A 103 0.70 -10.49 -1.80
C LEU A 103 2.03 -10.85 -2.51
N LEU A 104 2.08 -12.00 -3.19
CA LEU A 104 3.21 -12.41 -4.03
C LEU A 104 3.42 -11.45 -5.20
N VAL A 105 2.35 -11.15 -5.96
CA VAL A 105 2.40 -10.23 -7.11
C VAL A 105 2.78 -8.81 -6.66
N GLN A 106 2.32 -8.39 -5.49
CA GLN A 106 2.72 -7.11 -4.91
C GLN A 106 4.18 -7.11 -4.44
N GLY A 107 4.79 -8.28 -4.19
CA GLY A 107 6.15 -8.41 -3.67
C GLY A 107 6.25 -8.13 -2.15
N ILE A 108 5.14 -8.32 -1.42
CA ILE A 108 5.10 -8.20 0.05
C ILE A 108 5.65 -9.48 0.71
N ILE A 109 5.42 -10.63 0.09
CA ILE A 109 5.90 -11.95 0.52
C ILE A 109 6.68 -12.64 -0.60
N GLU A 110 7.46 -13.64 -0.24
CA GLU A 110 8.22 -14.49 -1.16
C GLU A 110 8.16 -15.96 -0.73
N GLU A 111 8.44 -16.87 -1.65
CA GLU A 111 8.61 -18.28 -1.32
C GLU A 111 9.85 -18.48 -0.45
N SER A 112 9.75 -19.31 0.59
CA SER A 112 10.86 -19.58 1.49
C SER A 112 10.93 -21.05 1.88
N THR A 113 12.15 -21.51 2.17
CA THR A 113 12.42 -22.84 2.75
C THR A 113 12.80 -22.72 4.23
N SER A 114 12.16 -21.80 4.95
CA SER A 114 12.49 -21.48 6.34
C SER A 114 12.22 -22.68 7.27
N PRO A 115 13.09 -22.95 8.26
CA PRO A 115 12.79 -23.92 9.31
C PRO A 115 11.73 -23.42 10.30
N TRP A 116 11.38 -22.13 10.25
CA TRP A 116 10.29 -21.53 11.02
C TRP A 116 8.99 -21.56 10.21
N SER A 117 7.90 -22.05 10.81
CA SER A 117 6.58 -22.10 10.18
C SER A 117 5.48 -21.87 11.20
N SER A 118 4.55 -20.98 10.87
CA SER A 118 3.32 -20.74 11.63
C SER A 118 2.12 -20.86 10.69
N PRO A 119 1.05 -21.58 11.07
CA PRO A 119 -0.14 -21.70 10.25
C PRO A 119 -0.79 -20.34 10.06
N ILE A 120 -1.38 -20.15 8.88
CA ILE A 120 -2.10 -18.93 8.53
C ILE A 120 -3.61 -19.17 8.55
N GLU A 121 -4.34 -18.12 8.90
CA GLU A 121 -5.80 -18.07 8.87
C GLU A 121 -6.25 -16.81 8.11
N ILE A 122 -7.26 -16.96 7.26
CA ILE A 122 -7.92 -15.81 6.64
C ILE A 122 -8.99 -15.30 7.59
N LYS A 123 -8.90 -14.03 7.95
CA LYS A 123 -9.91 -13.33 8.73
C LYS A 123 -10.58 -12.29 7.85
N GLN A 124 -11.91 -12.25 7.92
CA GLN A 124 -12.68 -11.17 7.33
C GLN A 124 -12.77 -10.04 8.36
N HIS A 125 -12.35 -8.84 7.97
CA HIS A 125 -12.46 -7.64 8.78
C HIS A 125 -13.02 -6.50 7.92
N TYR A 126 -14.28 -6.12 8.18
CA TYR A 126 -15.07 -5.28 7.29
C TYR A 126 -15.08 -5.83 5.85
N ASP A 127 -14.79 -5.00 4.85
CA ASP A 127 -14.70 -5.37 3.44
C ASP A 127 -13.31 -5.90 3.04
N GLN A 128 -12.39 -6.07 4.00
CA GLN A 128 -11.01 -6.50 3.75
C GLN A 128 -10.73 -7.89 4.32
N ARG A 129 -9.97 -8.68 3.55
CA ARG A 129 -9.42 -9.97 3.99
C ARG A 129 -8.02 -9.73 4.57
N CYS A 130 -7.71 -10.42 5.66
CA CYS A 130 -6.41 -10.33 6.30
C CYS A 130 -5.84 -11.74 6.53
N ILE A 131 -4.57 -11.93 6.16
CA ILE A 131 -3.79 -13.11 6.54
C ILE A 131 -3.26 -12.88 7.95
N SER A 132 -3.61 -13.76 8.88
CA SER A 132 -3.14 -13.74 10.26
C SER A 132 -2.34 -14.99 10.57
N TYR A 133 -1.29 -14.87 11.38
CA TYR A 133 -0.64 -16.03 11.99
C TYR A 133 -1.51 -16.54 13.14
N ALA A 134 -1.81 -17.83 13.16
CA ALA A 134 -2.53 -18.42 14.28
C ALA A 134 -1.57 -18.56 15.48
N SER A 135 -2.02 -18.14 16.66
CA SER A 135 -1.28 -18.45 17.88
C SER A 135 -1.27 -19.95 18.09
N ASN A 136 -0.09 -20.51 18.33
CA ASN A 136 0.04 -21.86 18.85
C ASN A 136 -0.79 -21.93 20.15
N ARG A 137 -1.91 -22.65 20.12
CA ARG A 137 -2.67 -23.00 21.33
C ARG A 137 -1.93 -24.07 22.11
#